data_AF-A0A178FAY8-F1
#
_entry.id   AF-A0A178FAY8-F1
#
_cell.length_a   1.000
_cell.length_b   1.000
_cell.length_c   1.000
_cell.angle_alpha   90.00
_cell.angle_beta   90.00
_cell.angle_gamma   90.00
#
_symmetry.space_group_name_H-M   'P 1'
#
loop_
_entity.id
_entity.type
_entity.pdbx_description
1 polymer ?
#
loop_
_entity_poly.entity_id
_entity_poly.type
_entity_poly.pdbx_seq_one_letter_code
_entity_poly.pdbx_strand_id
1 'polypeptide(L)'
;MSYNPTLPIDIFVCYGKQRDALYPHWMLMGCSRNAALATWYHSTGGPTRHKPYSVMIQAGKPVDSPGIQSREYLGSVDPKHSRKITAAANRVPAQQCQKYVVALIAELEKQQLLPCGHAARLNRKVQMSATARDYAQQHPVPPPQIISPNSSSQPNLSVGPGKFRLPHLRSQFSFK
;
A
#
# COMPACT_ATOMS: atom_id res chain seq x y z
N MET A 1 -0.66 7.72 -25.86
CA MET A 1 -1.99 7.93 -25.26
C MET A 1 -1.83 8.23 -23.78
N SER A 2 -2.39 9.36 -23.32
CA SER A 2 -2.35 9.87 -21.95
C SER A 2 -3.33 9.13 -21.02
N TYR A 3 -3.30 9.46 -19.74
CA TYR A 3 -4.20 8.96 -18.70
C TYR A 3 -5.68 9.09 -19.13
N ASN A 4 -6.43 7.98 -19.04
CA ASN A 4 -7.88 7.97 -19.27
C ASN A 4 -8.61 7.83 -17.93
N PRO A 5 -9.40 8.84 -17.51
CA PRO A 5 -10.09 8.84 -16.22
C PRO A 5 -11.28 7.88 -16.15
N THR A 6 -11.67 7.21 -17.23
CA THR A 6 -12.81 6.28 -17.24
C THR A 6 -12.38 4.81 -17.27
N LEU A 7 -11.09 4.54 -17.51
CA LEU A 7 -10.56 3.18 -17.54
C LEU A 7 -10.04 2.75 -16.16
N PRO A 8 -10.11 1.45 -15.83
CA PRO A 8 -9.40 0.88 -14.69
C PRO A 8 -7.91 1.25 -14.70
N ILE A 9 -7.39 1.53 -13.51
CA ILE A 9 -5.98 1.85 -13.29
C ILE A 9 -5.29 0.55 -12.89
N ASP A 10 -4.49 0.01 -13.81
CA ASP A 10 -3.67 -1.16 -13.53
C ASP A 10 -2.47 -0.74 -12.68
N ILE A 11 -2.26 -1.47 -11.58
CA ILE A 11 -1.21 -1.22 -10.60
C ILE A 11 -0.13 -2.28 -10.74
N PHE A 12 1.12 -1.82 -10.81
CA PHE A 12 2.30 -2.67 -10.89
C PHE A 12 3.30 -2.29 -9.81
N VAL A 13 4.03 -3.27 -9.30
CA VAL A 13 5.36 -3.01 -8.72
C VAL A 13 6.39 -3.09 -9.84
N CYS A 14 7.26 -2.11 -9.91
CA CYS A 14 8.33 -2.05 -10.89
C CYS A 14 9.69 -2.17 -10.21
N TYR A 15 10.55 -2.98 -10.81
CA TYR A 15 11.92 -3.23 -10.39
C TYR A 15 12.86 -2.50 -11.34
N GLY A 16 13.54 -1.47 -10.84
CA GLY A 16 14.51 -0.72 -11.62
C GLY A 16 15.75 -1.54 -11.93
N LYS A 17 16.41 -1.26 -13.06
CA LYS A 17 17.73 -1.83 -13.37
C LYS A 17 18.72 -1.48 -12.27
N GLN A 18 19.55 -2.46 -11.91
CA GLN A 18 20.68 -2.21 -11.04
C GLN A 18 21.65 -1.26 -11.74
N ARG A 19 21.96 -0.15 -11.06
CA ARG A 19 22.95 0.84 -11.52
C ARG A 19 24.07 0.87 -10.48
N ASP A 20 24.14 1.94 -9.70
CA ASP A 20 25.17 2.17 -8.69
C ASP A 20 24.78 1.66 -7.30
N ALA A 21 23.52 1.29 -7.11
CA ALA A 21 23.01 0.73 -5.85
C ALA A 21 23.17 -0.79 -5.83
N LEU A 22 23.52 -1.33 -4.67
CA LEU A 22 23.64 -2.78 -4.45
C LEU A 22 22.31 -3.53 -4.65
N TYR A 23 21.18 -2.84 -4.49
CA TYR A 23 19.84 -3.42 -4.58
C TYR A 23 18.98 -2.60 -5.55
N PRO A 24 18.06 -3.26 -6.29
CA PRO A 24 17.23 -2.59 -7.27
C PRO A 24 16.29 -1.57 -6.60
N HIS A 25 16.13 -0.42 -7.24
CA HIS A 25 15.15 0.58 -6.83
C HIS A 25 13.74 0.09 -7.14
N TRP A 26 12.84 0.10 -6.15
CA TRP A 26 11.44 -0.27 -6.37
C TRP A 26 10.57 0.98 -6.49
N MET A 27 9.52 0.89 -7.29
CA MET A 27 8.46 1.88 -7.37
C MET A 27 7.11 1.21 -7.62
N LEU A 28 6.04 1.86 -7.20
CA LEU A 28 4.69 1.52 -7.63
C LEU A 28 4.35 2.32 -8.88
N MET A 29 3.74 1.68 -9.87
CA MET A 29 3.26 2.32 -11.09
C MET A 29 1.74 2.15 -11.17
N GLY A 30 1.03 3.25 -11.41
CA GLY A 30 -0.38 3.23 -11.81
C GLY A 30 -0.55 3.77 -13.21
N CYS A 31 -1.19 3.02 -14.10
CA CYS A 31 -1.52 3.46 -15.45
C CYS A 31 -2.91 2.98 -15.86
N SER A 32 -3.67 3.81 -16.60
CA SER A 32 -4.89 3.33 -17.24
C SER A 32 -4.56 2.15 -18.16
N ARG A 33 -5.48 1.20 -18.29
CA ARG A 33 -5.29 0.05 -19.19
C ARG A 33 -4.85 0.49 -20.59
N ASN A 34 -3.78 -0.11 -21.11
CA ASN A 34 -3.15 0.18 -22.40
C ASN A 34 -2.60 1.62 -22.58
N ALA A 35 -2.49 2.40 -21.51
CA ALA A 35 -1.88 3.73 -21.59
C ALA A 35 -0.36 3.62 -21.82
N ALA A 36 0.20 4.59 -22.54
CA ALA A 36 1.65 4.71 -22.73
C ALA A 36 2.33 5.44 -21.56
N LEU A 37 1.55 6.17 -20.77
CA LEU A 37 2.00 6.97 -19.64
C LEU A 37 1.40 6.46 -18.33
N ALA A 38 2.13 6.68 -17.25
CA ALA A 38 1.82 6.25 -15.90
C ALA A 38 2.15 7.35 -14.89
N THR A 39 1.69 7.12 -13.66
CA THR A 39 2.17 7.79 -12.46
C THR A 39 3.06 6.84 -11.68
N TRP A 40 4.26 7.30 -11.32
CA TRP A 40 5.19 6.55 -10.48
C TRP A 40 5.15 7.07 -9.05
N TYR A 41 5.12 6.15 -8.09
CA TYR A 41 5.15 6.42 -6.66
C TYR A 41 6.35 5.69 -6.05
N HIS A 42 7.28 6.44 -5.47
CA HIS A 42 8.49 5.87 -4.89
C HIS A 42 9.10 6.81 -3.86
N SER A 43 10.06 6.30 -3.08
CA SER A 43 10.89 7.13 -2.23
C SER A 43 12.30 7.26 -2.79
N THR A 44 12.89 8.45 -2.66
CA THR A 44 14.27 8.75 -3.07
C THR A 44 15.07 9.35 -1.91
N GLY A 45 16.36 9.62 -2.11
CA GLY A 45 17.26 10.09 -1.06
C GLY A 45 17.83 8.93 -0.24
N GLY A 46 17.97 9.15 1.07
CA GLY A 46 18.50 8.18 2.02
C GLY A 46 19.97 8.38 2.37
N PRO A 47 20.46 7.64 3.38
CA PRO A 47 21.79 7.83 3.95
C PRO A 47 22.91 7.59 2.94
N THR A 48 22.71 6.69 1.98
CA THR A 48 23.66 6.42 0.88
C THR A 48 23.85 7.61 -0.08
N ARG A 49 22.97 8.62 0.00
CA ARG A 49 23.02 9.86 -0.80
C ARG A 49 23.16 11.10 0.08
N HIS A 50 23.47 10.93 1.37
CA HIS A 50 23.59 12.01 2.35
C HIS A 50 22.37 12.96 2.39
N LYS A 51 21.16 12.42 2.17
CA LYS A 51 19.90 13.17 2.19
C LYS A 51 18.83 12.40 2.95
N PRO A 52 17.87 13.07 3.61
CA PRO A 52 16.68 12.40 4.13
C PRO A 52 15.93 11.66 3.02
N TYR A 53 15.15 10.66 3.39
CA TYR A 53 14.20 10.06 2.45
C TYR A 53 13.09 11.06 2.11
N SER A 54 12.65 11.06 0.84
CA SER A 54 11.51 11.85 0.38
C SER A 54 10.58 11.03 -0.50
N VAL A 55 9.27 11.27 -0.41
CA VAL A 55 8.27 10.66 -1.30
C VAL A 55 8.23 11.44 -2.61
N MET A 56 8.23 10.70 -3.71
CA MET A 56 8.15 11.23 -5.07
C MET A 56 6.93 10.63 -5.76
N ILE A 57 6.05 11.51 -6.25
CA ILE A 57 4.91 11.16 -7.09
C ILE A 57 5.12 11.83 -8.44
N GLN A 58 5.35 11.04 -9.49
CA GLN A 58 5.74 11.52 -10.80
C GLN A 58 4.70 11.11 -11.84
N ALA A 59 3.84 12.04 -12.25
CA ALA A 59 2.87 11.81 -13.32
C ALA A 59 3.51 11.94 -14.71
N GLY A 60 2.87 11.34 -15.73
CA GLY A 60 3.29 11.47 -17.13
C GLY A 60 4.59 10.72 -17.46
N LYS A 61 4.98 9.75 -16.65
CA LYS A 61 6.18 8.93 -16.90
C LYS A 61 5.84 7.79 -17.87
N PRO A 62 6.76 7.41 -18.78
CA PRO A 62 6.50 6.32 -19.71
C PRO A 62 6.31 4.99 -18.96
N VAL A 63 5.33 4.19 -19.38
CA VAL A 63 5.13 2.82 -18.88
C VAL A 63 6.36 1.96 -19.20
N ASP A 64 6.82 2.02 -20.46
CA ASP A 64 7.99 1.27 -20.94
C ASP A 64 9.27 2.12 -20.80
N SER A 65 9.62 2.47 -19.56
CA SER A 65 10.84 3.23 -19.31
C SER A 65 12.09 2.34 -19.40
N PRO A 66 13.18 2.78 -20.09
CA PRO A 66 14.44 2.03 -20.15
C PRO A 66 15.11 1.75 -18.81
N GLY A 67 14.73 2.50 -17.77
CA GLY A 67 15.21 2.32 -16.39
C GLY A 67 14.52 1.21 -15.62
N ILE A 68 13.41 0.67 -16.13
CA ILE A 68 12.68 -0.45 -15.52
C ILE A 68 13.21 -1.74 -16.11
N GLN A 69 13.58 -2.68 -15.25
CA GLN A 69 14.03 -4.01 -15.67
C GLN A 69 12.85 -4.97 -15.83
N SER A 70 11.91 -4.93 -14.88
CA SER A 70 10.71 -5.75 -14.92
C SER A 70 9.57 -5.10 -14.13
N ARG A 71 8.36 -5.59 -14.36
CA ARG A 71 7.14 -5.19 -13.64
C ARG A 71 6.32 -6.42 -13.28
N GLU A 72 5.63 -6.35 -12.15
CA GLU A 72 4.70 -7.36 -11.69
C GLU A 72 3.35 -6.70 -11.44
N TYR A 73 2.30 -7.25 -12.04
CA TYR A 73 0.93 -6.77 -11.89
C TYR A 73 0.37 -7.14 -10.51
N LEU A 74 -0.29 -6.18 -9.86
CA LEU A 74 -0.86 -6.32 -8.52
C LEU A 74 -2.39 -6.27 -8.51
N GLY A 75 -3.02 -5.72 -9.55
CA GLY A 75 -4.47 -5.56 -9.61
C GLY A 75 -4.89 -4.30 -10.36
N SER A 76 -6.19 -4.14 -10.57
CA SER A 76 -6.79 -2.93 -11.14
C SER A 76 -7.58 -2.19 -10.07
N VAL A 77 -7.48 -0.86 -10.06
CA VAL A 77 -8.26 0.03 -9.21
C VAL A 77 -9.32 0.72 -10.06
N ASP A 78 -10.55 0.82 -9.54
CA ASP A 78 -11.62 1.59 -10.17
C ASP A 78 -11.19 3.06 -10.31
N PRO A 79 -11.36 3.70 -11.50
CA PRO A 79 -10.95 5.08 -11.73
C PRO A 79 -11.53 6.09 -10.71
N LYS A 80 -12.71 5.82 -10.15
CA LYS A 80 -13.32 6.66 -9.09
C LYS A 80 -12.47 6.70 -7.81
N HIS A 81 -11.56 5.75 -7.64
CA HIS A 81 -10.63 5.64 -6.51
C HIS A 81 -9.20 6.08 -6.84
N SER A 82 -8.96 6.63 -8.04
CA SER A 82 -7.65 7.18 -8.46
C SER A 82 -7.01 8.10 -7.41
N ARG A 83 -7.78 9.04 -6.84
CA ARG A 83 -7.31 9.96 -5.80
C ARG A 83 -6.90 9.25 -4.51
N LYS A 84 -7.48 8.08 -4.19
CA LYS A 84 -7.13 7.30 -3.00
C LYS A 84 -5.73 6.72 -3.11
N ILE A 85 -5.25 6.39 -4.32
CA ILE A 85 -3.89 5.89 -4.55
C ILE A 85 -2.88 6.98 -4.14
N THR A 86 -3.05 8.19 -4.65
CA THR A 86 -2.18 9.33 -4.32
C THR A 86 -2.29 9.72 -2.83
N ALA A 87 -3.49 9.67 -2.25
CA ALA A 87 -3.67 9.90 -0.82
C ALA A 87 -2.95 8.86 0.05
N ALA A 88 -2.99 7.58 -0.33
CA ALA A 88 -2.24 6.51 0.33
C ALA A 88 -0.72 6.74 0.20
N ALA A 89 -0.24 7.10 -0.98
CA ALA A 89 1.18 7.39 -1.23
C ALA A 89 1.73 8.52 -0.34
N ASN A 90 0.93 9.57 -0.11
CA ASN A 90 1.28 10.67 0.77
C ASN A 90 1.18 10.33 2.27
N ARG A 91 0.34 9.36 2.64
CA ARG A 91 0.20 8.91 4.04
C ARG A 91 1.38 8.07 4.50
N VAL A 92 1.97 7.29 3.59
CA VAL A 92 3.11 6.43 3.90
C VAL A 92 4.36 7.30 4.12
N PRO A 93 5.01 7.21 5.30
CA PRO A 93 6.24 7.96 5.57
C PRO A 93 7.35 7.61 4.57
N ALA A 94 8.14 8.62 4.20
CA ALA A 94 9.32 8.40 3.37
C ALA A 94 10.33 7.49 4.09
N GLN A 95 10.83 6.49 3.38
CA GLN A 95 11.76 5.48 3.91
C GLN A 95 12.50 4.81 2.74
N GLN A 96 13.31 3.79 3.01
CA GLN A 96 13.97 3.02 1.96
C GLN A 96 12.96 2.55 0.89
N CYS A 97 13.32 2.69 -0.39
CA CYS A 97 12.36 2.60 -1.50
C CYS A 97 11.56 1.29 -1.57
N GLN A 98 12.17 0.15 -1.23
CA GLN A 98 11.48 -1.15 -1.23
C GLN A 98 10.52 -1.25 -0.04
N LYS A 99 10.93 -0.81 1.16
CA LYS A 99 10.05 -0.70 2.33
C LYS A 99 8.90 0.28 2.08
N TYR A 100 9.16 1.41 1.44
CA TYR A 100 8.14 2.39 1.06
C TYR A 100 7.09 1.76 0.14
N VAL A 101 7.52 1.05 -0.91
CA VAL A 101 6.59 0.37 -1.83
C VAL A 101 5.78 -0.71 -1.12
N VAL A 102 6.41 -1.52 -0.25
CA VAL A 102 5.69 -2.52 0.56
C VAL A 102 4.64 -1.85 1.45
N ALA A 103 4.97 -0.73 2.10
CA ALA A 103 4.05 -0.02 2.97
C ALA A 103 2.90 0.63 2.19
N LEU A 104 3.17 1.17 1.00
CA LEU A 104 2.15 1.67 0.10
C LEU A 104 1.20 0.57 -0.36
N ILE A 105 1.72 -0.59 -0.76
CA ILE A 105 0.89 -1.73 -1.15
C ILE A 105 0.02 -2.17 0.03
N ALA A 106 0.58 -2.28 1.24
CA ALA A 106 -0.19 -2.63 2.44
C ALA A 106 -1.32 -1.64 2.73
N GLU A 107 -1.09 -0.35 2.53
CA GLU A 107 -2.11 0.69 2.71
C GLU A 107 -3.22 0.59 1.65
N LEU A 108 -2.88 0.24 0.41
CA LEU A 108 -3.87 -0.01 -0.66
C LEU A 108 -4.68 -1.29 -0.39
N GLU A 109 -4.04 -2.36 0.08
CA GLU A 109 -4.70 -3.61 0.50
C GLU A 109 -5.67 -3.35 1.66
N LYS A 110 -5.24 -2.59 2.67
CA LYS A 110 -6.08 -2.20 3.82
C LYS A 110 -7.32 -1.42 3.39
N GLN A 111 -7.20 -0.58 2.37
CA GLN A 111 -8.32 0.17 1.79
C GLN A 111 -9.15 -0.64 0.77
N GLN A 112 -8.85 -1.94 0.61
CA GLN A 112 -9.49 -2.85 -0.34
C GLN A 112 -9.39 -2.36 -1.80
N LEU A 113 -8.33 -1.61 -2.12
CA LEU A 113 -8.03 -1.17 -3.48
C LEU A 113 -7.23 -2.22 -4.24
N LEU A 114 -6.52 -3.10 -3.54
CA LEU A 114 -5.80 -4.25 -4.09
C LEU A 114 -6.17 -5.53 -3.31
N PRO A 115 -6.05 -6.72 -3.94
CA PRO A 115 -6.13 -7.99 -3.23
C PRO A 115 -5.07 -8.07 -2.12
N CYS A 116 -5.40 -8.67 -0.98
CA CYS A 116 -4.46 -8.78 0.13
C CYS A 116 -3.32 -9.77 -0.16
N GLY A 117 -2.16 -9.54 0.48
CA GLY A 117 -1.04 -10.48 0.51
C GLY A 117 0.13 -10.17 -0.42
N HIS A 118 0.02 -9.19 -1.32
CA HIS A 118 1.14 -8.71 -2.12
C HIS A 118 2.20 -8.05 -1.23
N ALA A 119 1.78 -7.18 -0.30
CA ALA A 119 2.68 -6.53 0.65
C ALA A 119 3.44 -7.57 1.49
N ALA A 120 2.75 -8.58 2.02
CA ALA A 120 3.34 -9.66 2.81
C ALA A 120 4.41 -10.42 2.01
N ARG A 121 4.09 -10.77 0.76
CA ARG A 121 4.99 -11.48 -0.14
C ARG A 121 6.21 -10.66 -0.54
N LEU A 122 6.02 -9.38 -0.85
CA LEU A 122 7.10 -8.48 -1.24
C LEU A 122 8.00 -8.11 -0.07
N ASN A 123 7.46 -7.98 1.15
CA ASN A 123 8.25 -7.68 2.35
C ASN A 123 9.34 -8.74 2.60
N ARG A 124 9.08 -10.01 2.25
CA ARG A 124 10.08 -11.11 2.34
C ARG A 124 11.24 -10.96 1.35
N LYS A 125 11.07 -10.17 0.30
CA LYS A 125 12.07 -9.92 -0.75
C LYS A 125 12.81 -8.59 -0.57
N VAL A 126 12.49 -7.83 0.48
CA VAL A 126 13.14 -6.54 0.74
C VAL A 126 14.61 -6.77 1.07
N GLN A 127 15.45 -6.04 0.37
CA GLN A 127 16.89 -6.00 0.54
C GLN A 127 17.33 -4.58 0.90
N MET A 128 18.12 -4.47 1.97
CA MET A 128 18.64 -3.21 2.50
C MET A 128 20.13 -3.34 2.78
N SER A 129 20.90 -2.30 2.52
CA SER A 129 22.30 -2.24 2.93
C SER A 129 22.40 -2.08 4.44
N ALA A 130 23.56 -2.37 5.04
CA ALA A 130 23.82 -2.13 6.46
C ALA A 130 23.48 -0.66 6.82
N THR A 131 24.05 0.29 6.08
CA THR A 131 23.76 1.73 6.25
C THR A 131 22.28 2.08 6.22
N ALA A 132 21.49 1.46 5.33
CA ALA A 132 20.06 1.71 5.27
C ALA A 132 19.30 1.08 6.45
N ARG A 133 19.76 -0.06 6.97
CA ARG A 133 19.20 -0.69 8.18
C ARG A 133 19.51 0.16 9.42
N ASP A 134 20.76 0.60 9.57
CA ASP A 134 21.19 1.42 10.70
C ASP A 134 20.42 2.74 10.75
N TYR A 135 20.24 3.38 9.58
CA TYR A 135 19.41 4.58 9.48
C TYR A 135 17.95 4.31 9.86
N ALA A 136 17.37 3.18 9.45
CA ALA A 136 15.99 2.84 9.80
C ALA A 136 15.82 2.54 11.31
N GLN A 137 16.87 2.06 11.99
CA GLN A 137 16.86 1.89 13.45
C GLN A 137 16.90 3.24 14.18
N GLN A 138 17.68 4.20 13.67
CA GLN A 138 17.78 5.56 14.22
C GLN A 138 16.55 6.42 13.89
N HIS A 139 15.88 6.13 12.77
CA HIS A 139 14.70 6.84 12.29
C HIS A 139 13.55 5.85 12.04
N PRO A 140 12.96 5.27 13.11
CA PRO A 140 11.92 4.27 12.96
C PRO A 140 10.67 4.89 12.32
N VAL A 141 10.15 4.22 11.30
CA VAL A 141 8.83 4.50 10.74
C VAL A 141 7.83 3.45 11.22
N PRO A 142 6.55 3.82 11.44
CA PRO A 142 5.52 2.85 11.81
C PRO A 142 5.49 1.68 10.82
N PRO A 143 5.50 0.42 11.30
CA PRO A 143 5.45 -0.73 10.42
C PRO A 143 4.12 -0.74 9.65
N PRO A 144 4.12 -1.11 8.37
CA PRO A 144 2.87 -1.22 7.62
C PRO A 144 2.00 -2.33 8.19
N GLN A 145 0.68 -2.11 8.21
CA GLN A 145 -0.30 -3.12 8.59
C GLN A 145 -0.44 -4.14 7.46
N ILE A 146 0.43 -5.16 7.47
CA ILE A 146 0.45 -6.21 6.46
C ILE A 146 -0.65 -7.23 6.75
N ILE A 147 -1.60 -7.36 5.82
CA ILE A 147 -2.67 -8.36 5.90
C ILE A 147 -2.16 -9.64 5.24
N SER A 148 -2.12 -10.75 6.00
CA SER A 148 -1.81 -12.07 5.43
C SER A 148 -3.11 -12.73 4.95
N PRO A 149 -3.11 -13.44 3.81
CA PRO A 149 -4.30 -14.10 3.29
C PRO A 149 -4.86 -15.20 4.23
N ASN A 150 -4.05 -15.71 5.17
CA ASN A 150 -4.46 -16.68 6.19
C ASN A 150 -4.90 -16.04 7.52
N SER A 151 -4.97 -14.71 7.61
CA SER A 151 -5.52 -14.03 8.78
C SER A 151 -7.05 -13.94 8.65
N SER A 152 -7.72 -15.09 8.65
CA SER A 152 -9.14 -15.17 8.94
C SER A 152 -9.34 -14.89 10.43
N SER A 153 -9.31 -13.63 10.84
CA SER A 153 -9.96 -13.23 12.10
C SER A 153 -11.47 -13.36 11.88
N GLN A 154 -11.99 -14.56 12.09
CA GLN A 154 -13.40 -14.74 12.42
C GLN A 154 -13.70 -13.86 13.66
N PRO A 155 -14.79 -13.07 13.68
CA PRO A 155 -15.24 -12.47 14.92
C PRO A 155 -15.63 -13.62 15.85
N ASN A 156 -14.85 -13.80 16.91
CA ASN A 156 -15.13 -14.76 17.96
C ASN A 156 -16.35 -14.24 18.74
N LEU A 157 -17.57 -14.51 18.24
CA LEU A 157 -18.80 -14.39 19.01
C LEU A 157 -18.81 -15.51 20.05
N SER A 158 -18.03 -15.33 21.11
CA SER A 158 -18.18 -16.12 22.33
C SER A 158 -19.46 -15.65 23.02
N VAL A 159 -20.59 -16.19 22.58
CA VAL A 159 -21.85 -16.14 23.31
C VAL A 159 -21.67 -16.99 24.57
N GLY A 160 -21.35 -16.32 25.69
CA GLY A 160 -21.43 -16.94 27.01
C GLY A 160 -22.89 -17.27 27.35
N PRO A 161 -23.17 -18.38 28.06
CA PRO A 161 -24.53 -18.80 28.31
C PRO A 161 -25.16 -17.96 29.44
N GLY A 162 -26.34 -17.40 29.13
CA GLY A 162 -27.44 -17.30 30.08
C GLY A 162 -27.36 -16.23 31.17
N LYS A 163 -28.19 -15.20 31.02
CA LYS A 163 -29.24 -14.79 31.99
C LYS A 163 -30.05 -13.65 31.38
N PHE A 164 -31.04 -13.98 30.56
CA PHE A 164 -32.11 -13.06 30.23
C PHE A 164 -32.97 -12.86 31.49
N ARG A 165 -32.85 -11.68 32.12
CA ARG A 165 -33.91 -11.17 33.01
C ARG A 165 -34.85 -10.32 32.16
N LEU A 166 -36.06 -10.84 31.93
CA LEU A 166 -37.19 -10.07 31.43
C LEU A 166 -37.64 -9.07 32.52
N PRO A 167 -37.81 -7.77 32.21
CA PRO A 167 -38.63 -6.90 33.03
C PRO A 167 -40.11 -7.10 32.69
N HIS A 168 -40.87 -7.34 33.75
CA HIS A 168 -42.32 -7.54 33.77
C HIS A 168 -43.03 -6.23 33.36
N LEU A 169 -43.82 -6.27 32.28
CA LEU A 169 -44.75 -5.19 31.92
C LEU A 169 -45.84 -5.09 32.99
N ARG A 170 -45.93 -3.94 33.67
CA ARG A 170 -47.11 -3.60 34.47
C ARG A 170 -47.80 -2.39 33.82
N SER A 171 -48.77 -2.70 32.97
CA SER A 171 -49.77 -1.76 32.46
C SER A 171 -50.76 -1.48 33.59
N GLN A 172 -50.88 -0.22 34.03
CA GLN A 172 -52.05 0.25 34.77
C GLN A 172 -52.77 1.28 33.89
N PHE A 173 -53.91 0.86 33.36
CA PHE A 173 -54.99 1.76 32.97
C PHE A 173 -55.72 2.20 34.23
N SER A 174 -56.04 3.49 34.34
CA SER A 174 -57.19 3.93 35.14
C SER A 174 -57.84 5.12 34.44
N PHE A 175 -59.08 4.91 34.00
CA PHE A 175 -60.03 5.93 33.61
C PHE A 175 -60.79 6.40 34.85
N LYS A 176 -60.88 7.71 35.05
CA LYS A 176 -62.13 8.46 35.29
C LYS A 176 -61.85 9.96 35.22
#